data_AF-A0A915M4K4-F1
#
_entry.id   AF-A0A915M4K4-F1
#
_cell.length_a   1.000
_cell.length_b   1.000
_cell.length_c   1.000
_cell.angle_alpha   90.00
_cell.angle_beta   90.00
_cell.angle_gamma   90.00
#
_symmetry.space_group_name_H-M   'P 1'
#
loop_
_entity.id
_entity.type
_entity.pdbx_description
1 polymer ?
#
loop_
_entity_poly.entity_id
_entity_poly.type
_entity_poly.pdbx_seq_one_letter_code
_entity_poly.pdbx_strand_id
1 'polypeptide(L)'
;MGERKGQNKYYPPDFNWRTHKTLNSYHGVHALRERGKKADGCNNHIGMSVRYNAEKKVGMYYTTPLYEFRMKCHLCDNYFIIRTDPKNFDYELVEGVRRQEIRFDPSTIDNLAPVDRTMSLKLASDAMFKTEHTVEDKQKLAGDDQRIDKLEWIQSRLYDNFGANSALRSVFRTERNALTERR
;
A
#
# COMPACT_ATOMS: atom_id res chain seq x y z
N MET A 1 40.01 15.12 4.62
CA MET A 1 38.82 14.77 3.81
C MET A 1 39.27 14.74 2.36
N GLY A 2 39.23 13.57 1.70
CA GLY A 2 39.63 13.46 0.29
C GLY A 2 38.50 13.89 -0.65
N GLU A 3 38.84 14.53 -1.77
CA GLU A 3 37.86 14.90 -2.80
C GLU A 3 37.24 13.67 -3.47
N ARG A 4 35.93 13.70 -3.75
CA ARG A 4 35.19 12.59 -4.40
C ARG A 4 35.76 12.20 -5.78
N LYS A 5 36.45 13.13 -6.44
CA LYS A 5 37.11 12.94 -7.75
C LYS A 5 38.61 13.25 -7.69
N GLY A 6 39.27 12.95 -6.56
CA GLY A 6 40.72 13.12 -6.46
C GLY A 6 41.45 12.32 -7.53
N GLN A 7 42.27 13.01 -8.33
CA GLN A 7 43.06 12.41 -9.41
C GLN A 7 44.30 11.68 -8.87
N ASN A 8 44.91 12.21 -7.81
CA ASN A 8 46.10 11.65 -7.19
C ASN A 8 45.74 10.89 -5.91
N LYS A 9 46.11 9.61 -5.87
CA LYS A 9 45.94 8.74 -4.70
C LYS A 9 47.32 8.33 -4.20
N TYR A 10 47.55 8.44 -2.90
CA TYR A 10 48.78 7.95 -2.29
C TYR A 10 48.77 6.42 -2.28
N TYR A 11 49.82 5.81 -2.82
CA TYR A 11 50.08 4.37 -2.74
C TYR A 11 51.31 4.17 -1.85
N PRO A 12 51.23 3.33 -0.79
CA PRO A 12 52.39 3.00 0.02
C PRO A 12 53.54 2.42 -0.82
N PRO A 13 54.81 2.68 -0.46
CA PRO A 13 55.96 2.23 -1.24
C PRO A 13 56.05 0.69 -1.35
N ASP A 14 55.54 -0.03 -0.35
CA ASP A 14 55.54 -1.50 -0.31
C ASP A 14 54.33 -2.13 -1.06
N PHE A 15 53.42 -1.31 -1.59
CA PHE A 15 52.22 -1.80 -2.28
C PHE A 15 52.54 -2.29 -3.70
N ASN A 16 52.50 -3.61 -3.90
CA ASN A 16 52.56 -4.23 -5.23
C ASN A 16 51.16 -4.57 -5.77
N TRP A 17 50.77 -3.95 -6.89
CA TRP A 17 49.47 -4.12 -7.53
C TRP A 17 49.22 -5.54 -8.07
N ARG A 18 50.29 -6.27 -8.46
CA ARG A 18 50.16 -7.65 -8.95
C ARG A 18 49.82 -8.64 -7.83
N THR A 19 50.32 -8.38 -6.63
CA THR A 19 50.18 -9.27 -5.47
C THR A 19 48.94 -8.93 -4.66
N HIS A 20 48.72 -7.65 -4.34
CA HIS A 20 47.65 -7.23 -3.44
C HIS A 20 46.33 -6.90 -4.13
N LYS A 21 46.32 -6.68 -5.46
CA LYS A 21 45.17 -6.31 -6.32
C LYS A 21 44.46 -4.99 -5.97
N THR A 22 44.17 -4.72 -4.69
CA THR A 22 43.51 -3.52 -4.18
C THR A 22 44.14 -3.05 -2.86
N LEU A 23 44.07 -1.75 -2.57
CA LEU A 23 44.61 -1.15 -1.34
C LEU A 23 43.91 -1.68 -0.07
N ASN A 24 42.60 -1.97 -0.14
CA ASN A 24 41.85 -2.56 0.97
C ASN A 24 42.34 -3.96 1.34
N SER A 25 42.73 -4.75 0.33
CA SER A 25 43.33 -6.08 0.54
C SER A 25 44.74 -5.99 1.13
N TYR A 26 45.49 -4.92 0.84
CA TYR A 26 46.82 -4.69 1.43
C TYR A 26 46.74 -4.37 2.93
N HIS A 27 45.74 -3.58 3.34
CA HIS A 27 45.54 -3.24 4.76
C HIS A 27 44.77 -4.30 5.57
N GLY A 28 44.33 -5.40 4.94
CA GLY A 28 43.60 -6.48 5.61
C GLY A 28 42.22 -6.08 6.16
N VAL A 29 41.69 -4.92 5.76
CA VAL A 29 40.42 -4.41 6.28
C VAL A 29 39.27 -4.88 5.41
N HIS A 30 38.55 -5.89 5.87
CA HIS A 30 37.27 -6.28 5.28
C HIS A 30 36.18 -5.30 5.74
N ALA A 31 35.47 -4.67 4.79
CA ALA A 31 34.44 -3.66 5.10
C ALA A 31 33.22 -4.20 5.86
N LEU A 32 33.07 -5.53 5.94
CA LEU A 32 32.01 -6.21 6.69
C LEU A 32 32.65 -7.11 7.75
N ARG A 33 32.50 -6.73 9.03
CA ARG A 33 32.93 -7.49 10.20
C ARG A 33 32.07 -8.76 10.41
N GLU A 34 32.49 -9.63 11.33
CA GLU A 34 31.75 -10.84 11.73
C GLU A 34 30.33 -10.50 12.22
N ARG A 35 29.32 -11.17 11.65
CA ARG A 35 27.93 -11.06 12.10
C ARG A 35 27.56 -12.28 12.94
N GLY A 36 27.11 -12.01 14.17
CA GLY A 36 26.44 -13.00 15.01
C GLY A 36 25.17 -13.55 14.36
N LYS A 37 24.79 -14.76 14.76
CA LYS A 37 23.65 -15.50 14.21
C LYS A 37 22.56 -15.73 15.27
N LYS A 38 21.34 -15.73 14.74
CA LYS A 38 20.06 -16.29 15.20
C LYS A 38 19.19 -15.43 16.13
N ALA A 39 18.05 -15.02 15.56
CA ALA A 39 16.78 -14.87 16.27
C ALA A 39 15.66 -15.36 15.35
N ASP A 40 14.71 -16.11 15.91
CA ASP A 40 13.53 -16.63 15.22
C ASP A 40 12.58 -15.50 14.77
N GLY A 41 11.73 -15.81 13.79
CA GLY A 41 11.02 -14.83 12.97
C GLY A 41 10.06 -13.90 13.69
N CYS A 42 10.05 -12.64 13.25
CA CYS A 42 9.17 -11.60 13.75
C CYS A 42 7.83 -11.58 12.99
N ASN A 43 6.69 -11.57 13.72
CA ASN A 43 5.32 -11.52 13.15
C ASN A 43 4.86 -10.10 12.77
N ASN A 44 5.79 -9.22 12.42
CA ASN A 44 5.49 -7.81 12.15
C ASN A 44 5.19 -7.56 10.67
N HIS A 45 4.36 -6.55 10.38
CA HIS A 45 4.00 -6.17 9.02
C HIS A 45 5.09 -5.28 8.38
N ILE A 46 5.38 -5.52 7.11
CA ILE A 46 6.23 -4.65 6.28
C ILE A 46 5.32 -3.77 5.44
N GLY A 47 5.36 -2.46 5.72
CA GLY A 47 4.60 -1.48 4.93
C GLY A 47 4.95 -1.54 3.44
N MET A 48 4.01 -1.13 2.60
CA MET A 48 4.24 -1.03 1.17
C MET A 48 5.39 -0.06 0.88
N SER A 49 6.22 -0.37 -0.12
CA SER A 49 7.34 0.47 -0.62
C SER A 49 8.56 0.66 0.28
N VAL A 50 8.70 -0.10 1.38
CA VAL A 50 9.90 -0.07 2.22
C VAL A 50 11.13 -0.56 1.42
N ARG A 51 12.23 0.20 1.48
CA ARG A 51 13.46 -0.08 0.72
C ARG A 51 14.36 -1.05 1.47
N TYR A 52 14.88 -2.05 0.76
CA TYR A 52 15.83 -3.03 1.30
C TYR A 52 17.04 -3.18 0.40
N ASN A 53 18.19 -3.48 1.01
CA ASN A 53 19.34 -4.01 0.29
C ASN A 53 19.09 -5.50 0.04
N ALA A 54 19.07 -5.89 -1.22
CA ALA A 54 18.74 -7.26 -1.63
C ALA A 54 19.93 -7.93 -2.34
N GLU A 55 20.10 -9.22 -2.07
CA GLU A 55 20.95 -10.12 -2.85
C GLU A 55 20.12 -10.65 -4.03
N LYS A 56 20.53 -10.32 -5.26
CA LYS A 56 19.86 -10.75 -6.49
C LYS A 56 20.45 -12.06 -6.99
N LYS A 57 19.62 -13.08 -7.15
CA LYS A 57 19.93 -14.29 -7.92
C LYS A 57 19.12 -14.31 -9.21
N VAL A 58 19.69 -14.88 -10.25
CA VAL A 58 19.07 -14.96 -11.58
C VAL A 58 18.88 -16.43 -11.94
N GLY A 59 17.63 -16.82 -12.15
CA GLY A 59 17.23 -18.07 -12.78
C GLY A 59 16.60 -17.80 -14.14
N MET A 60 16.05 -18.84 -14.77
CA MET A 60 15.33 -18.75 -16.04
C MET A 60 13.97 -19.43 -15.93
N TYR A 61 12.94 -18.81 -16.49
CA TYR A 61 11.62 -19.38 -16.71
C TYR A 61 11.39 -19.47 -18.22
N TYR A 62 11.56 -20.68 -18.77
CA TYR A 62 11.72 -20.91 -20.21
C TYR A 62 12.81 -20.00 -20.81
N THR A 63 12.43 -18.93 -21.52
CA THR A 63 13.35 -17.96 -22.14
C THR A 63 13.45 -16.65 -21.36
N THR A 64 12.58 -16.40 -20.38
CA THR A 64 12.54 -15.15 -19.60
C THR A 64 13.40 -15.27 -18.34
N PRO A 65 14.24 -14.26 -18.00
CA PRO A 65 14.99 -14.29 -16.75
C PRO A 65 14.05 -14.16 -15.56
N LEU A 66 14.27 -15.02 -14.57
CA LEU A 66 13.56 -15.02 -13.31
C LEU A 66 14.47 -14.44 -12.24
N TYR A 67 14.00 -13.41 -11.54
CA TYR A 67 14.77 -12.75 -10.49
C TYR A 67 14.29 -13.19 -9.12
N GLU A 68 15.24 -13.66 -8.31
CA GLU A 68 15.03 -13.99 -6.92
C GLU A 68 15.78 -12.98 -6.05
N PHE A 69 15.05 -12.30 -5.18
CA PHE A 69 15.57 -11.28 -4.28
C PHE A 69 15.52 -11.80 -2.85
N ARG A 70 16.70 -11.99 -2.28
CA ARG A 70 16.85 -12.33 -0.86
C ARG A 70 17.19 -11.07 -0.08
N MET A 71 16.37 -10.72 0.90
CA MET A 71 16.59 -9.54 1.72
C MET A 71 16.32 -9.82 3.20
N LYS A 72 16.96 -9.06 4.07
CA LYS A 72 16.86 -9.20 5.53
C LYS A 72 15.73 -8.33 6.07
N CYS A 73 14.95 -8.84 7.02
CA CYS A 73 13.99 -8.01 7.74
C CYS A 73 14.70 -6.90 8.53
N HIS A 74 14.06 -5.75 8.68
CA HIS A 74 14.59 -4.63 9.47
C HIS A 74 14.37 -4.83 10.98
N LEU A 75 13.41 -5.67 11.37
CA LEU A 75 13.04 -5.93 12.77
C LEU A 75 13.67 -7.21 13.33
N CYS A 76 14.03 -8.17 12.48
CA CYS A 76 14.62 -9.44 12.90
C CYS A 76 15.72 -9.91 11.95
N ASP A 77 16.53 -10.87 12.39
CA ASP A 77 17.68 -11.37 11.63
C ASP A 77 17.32 -12.33 10.49
N ASN A 78 16.02 -12.59 10.30
CA ASN A 78 15.52 -13.47 9.26
C ASN A 78 15.58 -12.84 7.88
N TYR A 79 15.81 -13.72 6.92
CA TYR A 79 15.75 -13.40 5.50
C TYR A 79 14.41 -13.84 4.95
N PHE A 80 13.91 -13.06 4.00
CA PHE A 80 12.79 -13.46 3.18
C PHE A 80 13.16 -13.37 1.71
N ILE A 81 12.49 -14.20 0.92
CA ILE A 81 12.79 -14.41 -0.49
C ILE A 81 11.53 -14.11 -1.30
N ILE A 82 11.68 -13.19 -2.25
CA ILE A 82 10.64 -12.83 -3.21
C ILE A 82 11.15 -13.18 -4.60
N ARG A 83 10.28 -13.77 -5.42
CA ARG A 83 10.59 -14.19 -6.78
C ARG A 83 9.64 -13.53 -7.76
N THR A 84 10.12 -13.16 -8.93
CA THR A 84 9.28 -12.67 -10.04
C THR A 84 8.56 -13.83 -10.73
N ASP A 85 7.27 -13.70 -11.00
CA ASP A 85 6.47 -14.66 -11.77
C ASP A 85 6.06 -14.08 -13.13
N PRO A 86 6.75 -14.46 -14.22
CA PRO A 86 6.43 -13.97 -15.55
C PRO A 86 5.03 -14.35 -16.05
N LYS A 87 4.46 -15.46 -15.54
CA LYS A 87 3.15 -15.98 -15.98
C LYS A 87 1.98 -15.11 -15.51
N ASN A 88 2.01 -14.69 -14.25
CA ASN A 88 0.91 -13.96 -13.60
C ASN A 88 1.18 -12.44 -13.50
N PHE A 89 2.34 -11.98 -14.02
CA PHE A 89 2.83 -10.61 -13.87
C PHE A 89 2.88 -10.16 -12.39
N ASP A 90 3.33 -11.06 -11.53
CA ASP A 90 3.21 -10.92 -10.09
C ASP A 90 4.53 -11.31 -9.39
N TYR A 91 4.57 -11.20 -8.07
CA TYR A 91 5.69 -11.70 -7.26
C TYR A 91 5.24 -12.85 -6.36
N GLU A 92 5.96 -13.96 -6.40
CA GLU A 92 5.80 -15.09 -5.47
C GLU A 92 6.60 -14.84 -4.19
N LEU A 93 5.98 -15.15 -3.06
CA LEU A 93 6.63 -15.13 -1.75
C LEU A 93 7.08 -16.54 -1.43
N VAL A 94 8.38 -16.79 -1.55
CA VAL A 94 8.94 -18.15 -1.45
C VAL A 94 9.17 -18.51 0.02
N GLU A 95 9.85 -17.64 0.77
CA GLU A 95 10.21 -17.90 2.16
C GLU A 95 10.12 -16.65 3.03
N GLY A 96 9.75 -16.82 4.30
CA GLY A 96 9.92 -15.83 5.35
C GLY A 96 8.88 -14.70 5.40
N VAL A 97 7.99 -14.59 4.41
CA VAL A 97 6.89 -13.60 4.38
C VAL A 97 5.62 -14.22 3.81
N ARG A 98 4.47 -13.74 4.27
CA ARG A 98 3.14 -14.04 3.72
C ARG A 98 2.47 -12.76 3.21
N ARG A 99 1.69 -12.88 2.14
CA ARG A 99 0.80 -11.79 1.68
C ARG A 99 -0.19 -11.49 2.79
N GLN A 100 -0.39 -10.19 3.08
CA GLN A 100 -1.49 -9.80 3.93
C GLN A 100 -2.78 -9.89 3.12
N GLU A 101 -3.64 -10.84 3.45
CA GLU A 101 -5.00 -10.85 2.94
C GLU A 101 -5.81 -9.77 3.66
N ILE A 102 -5.98 -8.62 3.01
CA ILE A 102 -7.00 -7.66 3.44
C ILE A 102 -8.32 -8.20 2.89
N ARG A 103 -8.91 -9.18 3.57
CA ARG A 103 -10.29 -9.57 3.27
C ARG A 103 -11.18 -8.45 3.76
N PHE A 104 -11.78 -7.77 2.81
CA PHE A 104 -12.81 -6.79 3.08
C PHE A 104 -14.08 -7.53 3.48
N ASP A 105 -14.46 -7.46 4.75
CA ASP A 105 -15.71 -8.02 5.25
C ASP A 105 -16.84 -6.99 5.04
N PRO A 106 -17.85 -7.28 4.20
CA PRO A 106 -18.93 -6.35 3.92
C PRO A 106 -19.76 -5.96 5.16
N SER A 107 -19.71 -6.78 6.21
CA SER A 107 -20.40 -6.54 7.49
C SER A 107 -19.76 -5.46 8.37
N THR A 108 -18.56 -4.98 8.03
CA THR A 108 -17.83 -3.97 8.82
C THR A 108 -18.15 -2.54 8.36
N ILE A 109 -18.91 -2.36 7.28
CA ILE A 109 -19.40 -1.05 6.82
C ILE A 109 -20.82 -0.83 7.35
N ASP A 110 -20.99 0.12 8.27
CA ASP A 110 -22.29 0.52 8.86
C ASP A 110 -23.29 1.12 7.83
N ASN A 111 -22.83 1.45 6.61
CA ASN A 111 -23.61 2.17 5.59
C ASN A 111 -24.15 1.31 4.44
N LEU A 112 -23.88 0.00 4.40
CA LEU A 112 -24.62 -0.90 3.52
C LEU A 112 -25.65 -1.63 4.37
N ALA A 113 -26.94 -1.37 4.11
CA ALA A 113 -27.98 -2.28 4.55
C ALA A 113 -27.55 -3.72 4.17
N PRO A 114 -27.78 -4.73 5.03
CA PRO A 114 -27.39 -6.10 4.72
C PRO A 114 -28.05 -6.46 3.40
N VAL A 115 -27.25 -6.51 2.32
CA VAL A 115 -27.70 -7.00 1.03
C VAL A 115 -28.24 -8.37 1.31
N ASP A 116 -29.55 -8.55 1.10
CA ASP A 116 -30.20 -9.83 1.37
C ASP A 116 -29.40 -10.90 0.61
N ARG A 117 -28.79 -11.82 1.37
CA ARG A 117 -27.93 -12.86 0.82
C ARG A 117 -28.71 -13.68 -0.21
N THR A 118 -30.02 -13.81 -0.02
CA THR A 118 -30.89 -14.52 -0.95
C THR A 118 -31.01 -13.79 -2.28
N MET A 119 -31.09 -12.45 -2.27
CA MET A 119 -31.20 -11.63 -3.47
C MET A 119 -29.89 -11.60 -4.26
N SER A 120 -28.75 -11.47 -3.57
CA SER A 120 -27.43 -11.51 -4.21
C SER A 120 -27.12 -12.88 -4.81
N LEU A 121 -27.52 -13.97 -4.15
CA LEU A 121 -27.44 -15.32 -4.73
C LEU A 121 -28.31 -15.45 -5.98
N LYS A 122 -29.56 -14.96 -5.95
CA LYS A 122 -30.45 -14.98 -7.12
C LYS A 122 -29.91 -14.16 -8.29
N LEU A 123 -29.34 -12.97 -8.03
CA LEU A 123 -28.70 -12.14 -9.05
C LEU A 123 -27.45 -12.80 -9.67
N ALA A 124 -26.76 -13.66 -8.93
CA ALA A 124 -25.60 -14.40 -9.42
C ALA A 124 -25.99 -15.67 -10.18
N SER A 125 -27.07 -16.34 -9.76
CA SER A 125 -27.51 -17.61 -10.34
C SER A 125 -28.44 -17.47 -11.55
N ASP A 126 -29.32 -16.46 -11.55
CA ASP A 126 -30.36 -16.29 -12.57
C ASP A 126 -30.12 -15.04 -13.42
N ALA A 127 -29.87 -15.26 -14.71
CA ALA A 127 -29.63 -14.20 -15.68
C ALA A 127 -30.89 -13.37 -15.97
N MET A 128 -32.08 -13.98 -15.98
CA MET A 128 -33.34 -13.27 -16.28
C MET A 128 -33.70 -12.32 -15.14
N PHE A 129 -33.63 -12.82 -13.90
CA PHE A 129 -33.83 -11.99 -12.69
C PHE A 129 -32.87 -10.80 -12.64
N LYS A 130 -31.59 -11.00 -13.01
CA LYS A 130 -30.63 -9.90 -13.11
C LYS A 130 -31.04 -8.86 -14.14
N THR A 131 -31.49 -9.28 -15.32
CA THR A 131 -31.94 -8.33 -16.35
C THR A 131 -33.17 -7.54 -15.92
N GLU A 132 -34.15 -8.19 -15.30
CA GLU A 132 -35.36 -7.54 -14.76
C GLU A 132 -34.99 -6.49 -13.70
N HIS A 133 -34.14 -6.85 -12.74
CA HIS A 133 -33.63 -5.91 -11.74
C HIS A 133 -32.94 -4.70 -12.37
N THR A 134 -32.09 -4.91 -13.39
CA THR A 134 -31.42 -3.79 -14.05
C THR A 134 -32.39 -2.86 -14.79
N VAL A 135 -33.52 -3.37 -15.26
CA VAL A 135 -34.58 -2.57 -15.89
C VAL A 135 -35.35 -1.80 -14.83
N GLU A 136 -35.73 -2.44 -13.73
CA GLU A 136 -36.41 -1.78 -12.61
C GLU A 136 -35.56 -0.65 -12.02
N ASP A 137 -34.26 -0.86 -11.84
CA ASP A 137 -33.37 0.17 -11.31
C ASP A 137 -33.25 1.37 -12.25
N LYS A 138 -33.23 1.14 -13.58
CA LYS A 138 -33.31 2.22 -14.57
C LYS A 138 -34.63 2.99 -14.52
N GLN A 139 -35.75 2.29 -14.29
CA GLN A 139 -37.05 2.95 -14.14
C GLN A 139 -37.12 3.79 -12.87
N LYS A 140 -36.57 3.32 -11.75
CA LYS A 140 -36.46 4.10 -10.51
C LYS A 140 -35.62 5.36 -10.72
N LEU A 141 -34.45 5.23 -11.36
CA LEU A 141 -33.59 6.37 -11.71
C LEU A 141 -34.35 7.43 -12.53
N ALA A 142 -35.05 7.02 -13.58
CA ALA A 142 -35.84 7.95 -14.41
C ALA A 142 -36.98 8.63 -13.64
N GLY A 143 -37.57 7.95 -12.64
CA GLY A 143 -38.56 8.54 -11.74
C GLY A 143 -37.94 9.54 -10.75
N ASP A 144 -36.72 9.28 -10.31
CA ASP A 144 -36.00 10.13 -9.36
C ASP A 144 -35.42 11.39 -10.03
N ASP A 145 -35.08 11.35 -11.32
CA ASP A 145 -34.66 12.55 -12.08
C ASP A 145 -35.68 13.70 -11.94
N GLN A 146 -36.97 13.40 -12.10
CA GLN A 146 -38.04 14.40 -11.92
C GLN A 146 -38.16 14.91 -10.47
N ARG A 147 -37.77 14.10 -9.48
CA ARG A 147 -37.75 14.51 -8.07
C ARG A 147 -36.55 15.43 -7.81
N ILE A 148 -35.39 15.11 -8.36
CA ILE A 148 -34.18 15.92 -8.27
C ILE A 148 -34.43 17.30 -8.89
N ASP A 149 -34.99 17.36 -10.10
CA ASP A 149 -35.33 18.63 -10.77
C ASP A 149 -36.24 19.52 -9.90
N LYS A 150 -37.23 18.92 -9.23
CA LYS A 150 -38.12 19.66 -8.30
C LYS A 150 -37.36 20.17 -7.09
N LEU A 151 -36.46 19.36 -6.51
CA LEU A 151 -35.64 19.77 -5.37
C LEU A 151 -34.68 20.90 -5.75
N GLU A 152 -34.03 20.81 -6.91
CA GLU A 152 -33.17 21.88 -7.43
C GLU A 152 -33.96 23.17 -7.67
N TRP A 153 -35.17 23.06 -8.21
CA TRP A 153 -36.05 24.23 -8.40
C TRP A 153 -36.44 24.88 -7.07
N ILE A 154 -36.76 24.09 -6.04
CA ILE A 154 -37.05 24.60 -4.69
C ILE A 154 -35.79 25.24 -4.08
N GLN A 155 -34.64 24.56 -4.17
CA GLN A 155 -33.38 25.01 -3.61
C GLN A 155 -32.90 26.31 -4.25
N SER A 156 -33.02 26.47 -5.57
CA SER A 156 -32.62 27.69 -6.28
C SER A 156 -33.36 28.94 -5.78
N ARG A 157 -34.62 28.78 -5.36
CA ARG A 157 -35.44 29.86 -4.77
C ARG A 157 -35.04 30.20 -3.34
N LEU A 158 -34.55 29.22 -2.59
CA LEU A 158 -34.16 29.32 -1.18
C LEU A 158 -32.65 29.53 -1.01
N TYR A 159 -31.93 29.81 -2.09
CA TYR A 159 -30.47 29.86 -2.11
C TYR A 159 -29.93 31.11 -1.42
N ASP A 160 -29.74 31.04 -0.11
CA ASP A 160 -29.00 32.04 0.68
C ASP A 160 -27.83 31.38 1.42
N ASN A 161 -26.66 31.37 0.77
CA ASN A 161 -25.44 30.83 1.35
C ASN A 161 -24.90 31.69 2.50
N PHE A 162 -25.18 32.99 2.54
CA PHE A 162 -24.54 33.88 3.51
C PHE A 162 -25.34 33.94 4.81
N GLY A 163 -26.65 34.18 4.72
CA GLY A 163 -27.53 34.28 5.88
C GLY A 163 -27.62 32.97 6.66
N ALA A 164 -27.84 31.85 5.97
CA ALA A 164 -27.92 30.53 6.60
C ALA A 164 -26.60 30.13 7.31
N ASN A 165 -25.46 30.38 6.66
CA ASN A 165 -24.15 30.11 7.25
C ASN A 165 -23.81 31.06 8.42
N SER A 166 -24.29 32.30 8.38
CA SER A 166 -24.14 33.25 9.49
C SER A 166 -24.92 32.77 10.72
N ALA A 167 -26.17 32.34 10.52
CA ALA A 167 -27.02 31.81 11.59
C ALA A 167 -26.47 30.51 12.19
N LEU A 168 -25.98 29.56 11.37
CA LEU A 168 -25.33 28.36 11.89
C LEU A 168 -24.08 28.69 12.71
N ARG A 169 -23.27 29.65 12.27
CA ARG A 169 -22.07 30.08 13.00
C ARG A 169 -22.41 30.73 14.34
N SER A 170 -23.52 31.45 14.47
CA SER A 170 -23.92 32.02 15.76
C SER A 170 -24.30 30.92 16.75
N VAL A 171 -25.08 29.92 16.32
CA VAL A 171 -25.47 28.76 17.13
C VAL A 171 -24.25 27.95 17.57
N PHE A 172 -23.34 27.61 16.64
CA PHE A 172 -22.13 26.85 17.00
C PHE A 172 -21.20 27.61 17.96
N ARG A 173 -21.14 28.94 17.89
CA ARG A 173 -20.39 29.73 18.87
C ARG A 173 -21.01 29.62 20.25
N THR A 174 -22.34 29.71 20.36
CA THR A 174 -23.03 29.56 21.65
C THR A 174 -22.86 28.16 22.24
N GLU A 175 -23.01 27.11 21.42
CA GLU A 175 -22.85 25.72 21.87
C GLU A 175 -21.41 25.42 22.30
N ARG A 176 -20.42 25.88 21.51
CA ARG A 176 -19.00 25.72 21.86
C ARG A 176 -18.70 26.41 23.19
N ASN A 177 -19.18 27.63 23.38
CA ASN A 177 -18.97 28.38 24.63
C ASN A 177 -19.59 27.63 25.82
N ALA A 178 -20.82 27.14 25.69
CA ALA A 178 -21.49 26.35 26.73
C ALA A 178 -20.75 25.03 27.04
N LEU A 179 -20.17 24.37 26.03
CA LEU A 179 -19.35 23.16 26.23
C LEU A 179 -18.02 23.47 26.94
N THR A 180 -17.38 24.60 26.67
CA THR A 180 -16.20 25.05 27.42
C THR A 180 -16.54 25.43 28.86
N GLU A 181 -17.69 26.04 29.13
CA GLU A 181 -18.11 26.38 30.50
C GLU A 181 -18.46 25.16 31.35
N ARG A 182 -18.88 24.05 30.72
CA ARG A 182 -19.15 22.77 31.41
C ARG A 182 -17.90 21.92 31.66
N ARG A 183 -16.75 22.29 31.12
CA ARG A 183 -15.50 21.52 31.18
C ARG A 183 -14.55 22.09 32.21
#